data_AF-X1TR45-F1
#
_entry.id   AF-X1TR45-F1
#
_cell.length_a   1.000
_cell.length_b   1.000
_cell.length_c   1.000
_cell.angle_alpha   90.00
_cell.angle_beta   90.00
_cell.angle_gamma   90.00
#
_symmetry.space_group_name_H-M   'P 1'
#
loop_
_entity.id
_entity.type
_entity.pdbx_description
1 polymer ?
#
loop_
_entity_poly.entity_id
_entity_poly.type
_entity_poly.pdbx_seq_one_letter_code
_entity_poly.pdbx_strand_id
1 'polypeptide(L)'
;WPPLSMLGAIIEEVGELAKEINYLEGFKPKKSDDVNLNIGEELADVIFATICVANYYKVNMNSELAKVIEKYTKRDSKRFL
;
A
#
# COMPACT_ATOMS: atom_id res chain seq x y z
N TRP A 1 -17.87 8.31 3.59
CA TRP A 1 -17.67 8.54 2.14
C TRP A 1 -18.51 7.57 1.33
N PRO A 2 -19.04 7.99 0.17
CA PRO A 2 -19.57 7.05 -0.81
C PRO A 2 -18.50 6.02 -1.23
N PRO A 3 -18.86 4.77 -1.59
CA PRO A 3 -17.90 3.74 -1.94
C PRO A 3 -16.91 4.14 -3.04
N LEU A 4 -17.38 4.86 -4.05
CA LEU A 4 -16.55 5.33 -5.16
C LEU A 4 -15.53 6.38 -4.72
N SER A 5 -15.87 7.23 -3.75
CA SER A 5 -14.94 8.20 -3.18
C SER A 5 -13.86 7.51 -2.34
N MET A 6 -14.21 6.43 -1.62
CA MET A 6 -13.22 5.63 -0.89
C MET A 6 -12.25 4.91 -1.84
N LEU A 7 -12.76 4.39 -2.96
CA LEU A 7 -11.91 3.85 -4.02
C LEU A 7 -11.00 4.92 -4.62
N GLY A 8 -11.54 6.12 -4.86
CA GLY A 8 -10.76 7.28 -5.31
C GLY A 8 -9.58 7.58 -4.38
N ALA A 9 -9.82 7.60 -3.06
CA ALA A 9 -8.76 7.79 -2.07
C ALA A 9 -7.66 6.72 -2.18
N ILE A 10 -8.00 5.44 -2.32
CA ILE A 10 -6.98 4.39 -2.54
C ILE A 10 -6.12 4.68 -3.78
N ILE A 11 -6.73 5.11 -4.87
CA ILE A 11 -5.99 5.41 -6.12
C ILE A 11 -5.08 6.64 -5.94
N GLU A 12 -5.53 7.63 -5.17
CA GLU A 12 -4.74 8.81 -4.81
C GLU A 12 -3.48 8.40 -4.03
N GLU A 13 -3.62 7.68 -2.91
CA GLU A 13 -2.49 7.23 -2.09
C GLU A 13 -1.52 6.33 -2.88
N VAL A 14 -2.03 5.46 -3.76
CA VAL A 14 -1.18 4.64 -4.63
C VAL A 14 -0.40 5.49 -5.63
N GLY A 15 -0.97 6.59 -6.09
CA GLY A 15 -0.29 7.56 -6.95
C GLY A 15 0.84 8.29 -6.24
N GLU A 16 0.62 8.69 -4.98
CA GLU A 16 1.63 9.33 -4.14
C GLU A 16 2.78 8.36 -3.81
N LEU A 17 2.45 7.12 -3.39
CA LEU A 17 3.42 6.04 -3.22
C LEU A 17 4.23 5.77 -4.50
N ALA A 18 3.58 5.74 -5.67
CA ALA A 18 4.28 5.52 -6.93
C ALA A 18 5.24 6.66 -7.27
N LYS A 19 4.87 7.90 -6.98
CA LYS A 19 5.74 9.07 -7.15
C LYS A 19 6.97 8.97 -6.25
N GLU A 20 6.79 8.52 -5.02
CA GLU A 20 7.86 8.32 -4.04
C GLU A 20 8.84 7.22 -4.43
N ILE A 21 8.34 6.07 -4.87
CA ILE A 21 9.16 4.97 -5.42
C ILE A 21 9.95 5.46 -6.64
N ASN A 22 9.33 6.22 -7.55
CA ASN A 22 10.03 6.74 -8.73
C ASN A 22 11.18 7.69 -8.38
N TYR A 23 11.07 8.45 -7.28
CA TYR A 23 12.17 9.26 -6.78
C TYR A 23 13.29 8.41 -6.18
N LEU A 24 12.95 7.38 -5.40
CA LEU A 24 13.93 6.48 -4.78
C LEU A 24 14.71 5.65 -5.81
N GLU A 25 14.02 5.13 -6.83
CA GLU A 25 14.61 4.25 -7.86
C GLU A 25 15.26 5.02 -9.01
N GLY A 26 15.31 6.36 -8.95
CA GLY A 26 16.17 7.17 -9.83
C GLY A 26 15.68 7.39 -11.27
N PHE A 27 14.40 7.08 -11.59
CA PHE A 27 13.83 7.39 -12.91
C PHE A 27 13.63 8.91 -13.15
N LYS A 28 13.73 9.73 -12.10
CA LYS A 28 13.89 11.19 -12.17
C LYS A 28 14.97 11.64 -11.19
N PRO A 29 16.10 12.23 -11.64
CA PRO A 29 17.09 12.78 -10.72
C PRO A 29 16.47 13.94 -9.94
N LYS A 30 16.55 13.89 -8.60
CA LYS A 30 16.19 15.02 -7.75
C LYS A 30 17.12 16.19 -8.04
N LYS A 31 16.53 17.38 -8.24
CA LYS A 31 17.23 18.63 -7.97
C LYS A 31 17.08 18.89 -6.47
N SER A 32 18.17 19.11 -5.77
CA SER A 32 18.30 19.50 -4.35
C SER A 32 18.28 18.38 -3.31
N ASP A 33 19.19 18.54 -2.34
CA ASP A 33 19.45 17.74 -1.13
C ASP A 33 18.32 17.81 -0.10
N ASP A 34 17.09 17.96 -0.56
CA ASP A 34 15.92 18.20 0.28
C ASP A 34 14.84 17.17 -0.04
N VAL A 35 13.84 17.10 0.84
CA VAL A 35 12.66 16.24 0.82
C VAL A 35 12.91 14.92 1.57
N ASN A 36 12.46 14.93 2.83
CA ASN A 36 12.08 13.76 3.62
C ASN A 36 11.32 12.78 2.74
N LEU A 37 12.04 11.84 2.13
CA LEU A 37 11.43 10.73 1.42
C LEU A 37 10.87 9.79 2.47
N ASN A 38 9.55 9.71 2.58
CA ASN A 38 8.88 8.92 3.60
C ASN A 38 7.97 7.88 2.97
N ILE A 39 8.59 6.96 2.22
CA ILE A 39 7.90 5.77 1.69
C ILE A 39 7.09 5.02 2.77
N GLY A 40 7.50 5.11 4.04
CA GLY A 40 6.76 4.52 5.16
C GLY A 40 5.38 5.15 5.39
N GLU A 41 5.27 6.47 5.24
CA GLU A 41 4.00 7.22 5.35
C GLU A 41 3.06 6.86 4.19
N GLU A 42 3.55 6.93 2.95
CA GLU A 42 2.79 6.58 1.75
C GLU A 42 2.28 5.12 1.78
N LEU A 43 3.11 4.19 2.26
CA LEU A 43 2.70 2.80 2.46
C LEU A 43 1.60 2.67 3.52
N ALA A 44 1.69 3.45 4.60
CA ALA A 44 0.71 3.45 5.67
C ALA A 44 -0.62 4.05 5.22
N ASP A 45 -0.60 5.10 4.40
CA ASP A 45 -1.80 5.76 3.87
C ASP A 45 -2.57 4.85 2.91
N VAL A 46 -1.87 4.12 2.01
CA VAL A 46 -2.48 3.09 1.17
C VAL A 46 -3.17 2.01 2.02
N ILE A 47 -2.52 1.55 3.09
CA ILE A 47 -3.09 0.56 4.01
C ILE A 47 -4.33 1.13 4.72
N PHE A 48 -4.24 2.38 5.21
CA PHE A 48 -5.33 3.04 5.91
C PHE A 48 -6.56 3.25 5.02
N ALA A 49 -6.37 3.74 3.79
CA ALA A 49 -7.43 3.90 2.80
C ALA A 49 -8.11 2.55 2.47
N THR A 50 -7.31 1.48 2.37
CA THR A 50 -7.82 0.11 2.17
C THR A 50 -8.65 -0.38 3.36
N ILE A 51 -8.20 -0.12 4.59
CA ILE A 51 -8.95 -0.46 5.81
C ILE A 51 -10.27 0.30 5.87
N CYS A 52 -10.31 1.56 5.45
CA CYS A 52 -11.56 2.33 5.37
C CYS A 52 -12.60 1.67 4.45
N VAL A 53 -12.17 1.15 3.30
CA VAL A 53 -13.03 0.37 2.40
C VAL A 53 -13.48 -0.94 3.04
N ALA A 54 -12.56 -1.68 3.66
CA ALA A 54 -12.88 -2.94 4.34
C ALA A 54 -13.95 -2.73 5.42
N ASN A 55 -13.81 -1.67 6.23
CA ASN A 55 -14.78 -1.31 7.26
C ASN A 55 -16.16 -0.99 6.68
N TYR A 56 -16.22 -0.24 5.57
CA TYR A 56 -17.48 0.06 4.88
C TYR A 56 -18.22 -1.20 4.42
N TYR A 57 -17.49 -2.15 3.84
CA TYR A 57 -18.05 -3.43 3.38
C TYR A 57 -18.17 -4.49 4.48
N LYS A 58 -17.87 -4.15 5.75
CA LYS A 58 -17.90 -5.06 6.91
C LYS A 58 -16.99 -6.28 6.74
N VAL A 59 -15.85 -6.09 6.08
CA VAL A 59 -14.80 -7.10 5.91
C VAL A 59 -13.88 -7.07 7.13
N ASN A 60 -13.66 -8.24 7.74
CA ASN A 60 -12.68 -8.37 8.82
C ASN A 60 -11.27 -8.46 8.22
N MET A 61 -10.59 -7.31 8.12
CA MET A 61 -9.27 -7.21 7.50
C MET A 61 -8.20 -8.03 8.24
N ASN A 62 -8.32 -8.21 9.56
CA ASN A 62 -7.38 -9.05 10.32
C ASN A 62 -7.45 -10.51 9.88
N SER A 63 -8.67 -11.05 9.72
CA SER A 63 -8.87 -12.42 9.25
C SER A 63 -8.40 -12.61 7.82
N GLU A 64 -8.67 -11.66 6.92
CA GLU A 64 -8.24 -11.76 5.53
C GLU A 64 -6.72 -11.62 5.36
N LEU A 65 -6.07 -10.71 6.09
CA LEU A 65 -4.62 -10.59 6.12
C LEU A 65 -3.95 -11.87 6.62
N ALA A 66 -4.47 -12.48 7.70
CA ALA A 66 -3.93 -13.75 8.21
C ALA A 66 -3.99 -14.87 7.17
N LYS A 67 -5.11 -15.00 6.45
CA LYS A 67 -5.26 -15.99 5.36
C LYS A 67 -4.27 -15.73 4.22
N VAL A 68 -4.07 -14.47 3.84
CA VAL A 68 -3.13 -14.09 2.79
C VAL A 68 -1.70 -14.41 3.18
N ILE A 69 -1.29 -14.08 4.41
CA ILE A 69 0.04 -14.41 4.93
C ILE A 69 0.24 -15.93 4.92
N GLU A 70 -0.70 -16.70 5.47
CA GLU A 70 -0.63 -18.17 5.49
C GLU A 70 -0.50 -18.76 4.07
N LYS A 71 -1.29 -18.25 3.12
CA LYS A 71 -1.25 -18.66 1.72
C LYS A 71 0.14 -18.41 1.10
N TYR A 72 0.73 -17.24 1.33
CA TYR A 72 2.06 -16.92 0.80
C TYR A 72 3.17 -17.72 1.50
N THR A 73 3.10 -17.91 2.82
CA THR A 73 4.05 -18.75 3.57
C THR A 73 4.03 -20.20 3.08
N LYS A 74 2.85 -20.79 2.87
CA LYS A 74 2.70 -22.15 2.32
C LYS A 74 3.14 -22.28 0.86
N ARG A 75 3.05 -21.20 0.09
CA ARG A 75 3.53 -21.18 -1.30
C ARG A 75 5.06 -21.11 -1.35
N ASP A 76 5.65 -20.23 -0.54
CA ASP A 76 7.09 -19.99 -0.53
C ASP A 76 7.88 -21.06 0.22
N SER A 77 7.22 -21.92 1.02
CA SER A 77 7.86 -23.12 1.59
C SER A 77 8.35 -24.13 0.54
N LYS A 78 8.01 -23.95 -0.74
CA LYS A 78 8.56 -24.71 -1.88
C LYS A 78 9.64 -23.95 -2.67
N ARG A 79 10.00 -22.72 -2.28
CA ARG A 79 10.93 -21.85 -3.02
C ARG A 79 12.35 -21.84 -2.44
N PHE A 80 12.53 -22.41 -1.24
CA PHE A 80 13.81 -22.49 -0.52
C PHE A 80 14.24 -23.94 -0.18
N LEU A 81 13.70 -24.94 -0.88
CA LEU A 81 14.17 -26.33 -0.85
C LEU A 81 14.89 -26.67 -2.15
#